data_AF-A0A6A4Q0G4-F1
#
_entry.id   AF-A0A6A4Q0G4-F1
#
_cell.length_a   1.000
_cell.length_b   1.000
_cell.length_c   1.000
_cell.angle_alpha   90.00
_cell.angle_beta   90.00
_cell.angle_gamma   90.00
#
_symmetry.space_group_name_H-M   'P 1'
#
loop_
_entity.id
_entity.type
_entity.pdbx_description
1 polymer ?
#
loop_
_entity_poly.entity_id
_entity_poly.type
_entity_poly.pdbx_seq_one_letter_code
_entity_poly.pdbx_strand_id
1 'polypeptide(L)'
;MVIGWSDKTGIEMFVCGDHIMGIQGHPEYSTDILLQIIDRLIQRNFIMEAIVVEAREKAEQWELDMEAWKILCITFLKAHSHTNHIV
;
A
#
# COMPACT_ATOMS: atom_id res chain seq x y z
N MET A 1 15.30 -8.88 -1.99
CA MET A 1 14.56 -9.21 -3.23
C MET A 1 13.51 -8.16 -3.47
N VAL A 2 13.48 -7.54 -4.65
CA VAL A 2 12.39 -6.65 -5.06
C VAL A 2 11.20 -7.52 -5.48
N ILE A 3 10.01 -7.22 -4.96
CA ILE A 3 8.78 -7.97 -5.23
C ILE A 3 7.66 -7.11 -5.84
N GLY A 4 7.88 -5.80 -5.93
CA GLY A 4 6.96 -4.86 -6.58
C GLY A 4 7.71 -3.65 -7.14
N TRP A 5 7.31 -3.22 -8.33
CA TRP A 5 7.96 -2.14 -9.08
C TRP A 5 6.90 -1.31 -9.82
N SER A 6 7.16 -0.01 -9.98
CA SER A 6 6.38 0.90 -10.85
C SER A 6 7.29 1.85 -11.61
N ASP A 7 6.82 2.33 -12.76
CA ASP A 7 7.53 3.33 -13.55
C ASP A 7 7.70 4.67 -12.81
N LYS A 8 6.83 4.95 -11.84
CA LYS A 8 6.77 6.25 -11.16
C LYS A 8 7.83 6.40 -10.07
N THR A 9 8.01 5.36 -9.25
CA THR A 9 8.88 5.44 -8.06
C THR A 9 10.03 4.44 -8.10
N GLY A 10 9.99 3.50 -9.04
CA GLY A 10 10.86 2.37 -9.02
C GLY A 10 10.34 1.33 -8.03
N ILE A 11 11.12 1.03 -6.98
CA ILE A 11 10.82 -0.08 -6.06
C ILE A 11 9.63 0.29 -5.16
N GLU A 12 8.52 -0.42 -5.34
CA GLU A 12 7.32 -0.24 -4.53
C GLU A 12 7.31 -1.22 -3.34
N MET A 13 7.92 -2.39 -3.51
CA MET A 13 7.93 -3.44 -2.49
C MET A 13 9.20 -4.28 -2.54
N PHE A 14 9.74 -4.62 -1.37
CA PHE A 14 10.90 -5.49 -1.26
C PHE A 14 10.89 -6.30 0.05
N VAL A 15 11.66 -7.38 0.04
CA VAL A 15 11.97 -8.19 1.23
C VAL A 15 13.48 -8.23 1.42
N CYS A 16 13.96 -8.08 2.65
CA CYS A 16 15.36 -8.20 3.04
C CYS A 16 15.52 -9.33 4.08
N GLY A 17 16.16 -10.42 3.66
CA GLY A 17 16.19 -11.67 4.44
C GLY A 17 14.78 -12.20 4.67
N ASP A 18 14.58 -12.90 5.79
CA ASP A 18 13.27 -13.44 6.16
C ASP A 18 12.56 -12.56 7.19
N HIS A 19 13.09 -11.36 7.46
CA HIS A 19 12.74 -10.57 8.65
C HIS A 19 12.22 -9.16 8.37
N ILE A 20 12.45 -8.64 7.17
CA ILE A 20 12.11 -7.26 6.82
C ILE A 20 11.36 -7.26 5.49
N MET A 21 10.15 -6.70 5.50
CA MET A 21 9.41 -6.36 4.28
C MET A 21 9.14 -4.86 4.29
N GLY A 22 9.48 -4.20 3.19
CA GLY A 22 9.16 -2.79 2.95
C GLY A 22 8.09 -2.68 1.88
N ILE A 23 7.08 -1.85 2.12
CA ILE A 23 6.01 -1.51 1.20
C ILE A 23 5.92 0.01 1.17
N GLN A 24 6.05 0.60 -0.02
CA GLN A 24 5.91 2.04 -0.21
C GLN A 24 4.44 2.45 -0.25
N GLY A 25 3.58 1.59 -0.80
CA GLY A 25 2.13 1.76 -0.76
C GLY A 25 1.53 1.55 0.63
N HIS A 26 0.26 1.97 0.79
CA HIS A 26 -0.50 1.84 2.03
C HIS A 26 -1.60 0.77 1.87
N PRO A 27 -1.28 -0.53 2.04
CA PRO A 27 -2.28 -1.61 1.99
C PRO A 27 -3.36 -1.50 3.06
N GLU A 28 -3.16 -0.64 4.07
CA GLU A 28 -4.12 -0.32 5.12
C GLU A 28 -5.13 0.77 4.73
N TYR A 29 -4.98 1.43 3.59
CA TYR A 29 -5.89 2.51 3.18
C TYR A 29 -7.17 1.96 2.55
N SER A 30 -8.30 2.37 3.10
CA SER A 30 -9.60 2.24 2.44
C SER A 30 -9.88 3.43 1.53
N THR A 31 -10.87 3.29 0.64
CA THR A 31 -11.38 4.40 -0.17
C THR A 31 -11.77 5.59 0.71
N ASP A 32 -12.44 5.37 1.85
CA ASP A 32 -12.81 6.45 2.77
C ASP A 32 -11.60 7.23 3.31
N ILE A 33 -10.51 6.53 3.64
CA ILE A 33 -9.27 7.16 4.10
C ILE A 33 -8.66 8.00 2.97
N LEU A 34 -8.63 7.48 1.74
CA LEU A 34 -8.14 8.24 0.58
C LEU A 34 -8.96 9.51 0.33
N LEU A 35 -10.29 9.40 0.33
CA LEU A 35 -11.17 10.55 0.12
C LEU A 35 -10.96 11.60 1.22
N GLN A 36 -10.81 11.17 2.48
CA GLN A 36 -10.50 12.07 3.58
C GLN A 36 -9.15 12.78 3.42
N ILE A 37 -8.12 12.08 2.93
CA ILE A 37 -6.80 12.68 2.67
C ILE A 37 -6.91 13.72 1.55
N ILE A 38 -7.59 13.38 0.45
CA ILE A 38 -7.82 14.30 -0.69
C ILE A 38 -8.52 15.57 -0.20
N ASP A 39 -9.58 15.42 0.61
CA ASP A 39 -10.33 16.54 1.20
C ASP A 39 -9.44 17.45 2.04
N ARG A 40 -8.60 16.88 2.89
CA ARG A 40 -7.68 17.67 3.73
C ARG A 40 -6.64 18.42 2.91
N LEU A 41 -6.17 17.84 1.80
CA LEU A 41 -5.18 18.47 0.94
C LEU A 41 -5.76 19.66 0.16
N ILE A 42 -6.98 19.53 -0.39
CA ILE A 42 -7.62 20.64 -1.11
C ILE A 42 -8.06 21.75 -0.16
N GLN A 43 -8.58 21.42 1.03
CA GLN A 43 -8.96 22.41 2.04
C GLN A 43 -7.79 23.28 2.52
N ARG A 44 -6.56 22.76 2.41
CA ARG A 44 -5.32 23.48 2.75
C ARG A 44 -4.63 24.09 1.53
N ASN A 45 -5.27 24.07 0.37
CA ASN A 45 -4.73 24.55 -0.90
C ASN A 45 -3.39 23.89 -1.30
N PHE A 46 -3.14 22.64 -0.88
CA PHE A 46 -1.92 21.90 -1.24
C PHE A 46 -2.00 21.24 -2.62
N ILE A 47 -3.20 21.04 -3.14
CA ILE A 47 -3.45 20.46 -4.46
C ILE A 47 -4.49 21.29 -5.22
N MET A 48 -4.49 21.18 -6.55
CA MET A 48 -5.45 21.87 -7.41
C MET A 48 -6.75 21.04 -7.54
N GLU A 49 -7.87 21.71 -7.80
CA GLU A 49 -9.17 21.02 -8.02
C GLU A 49 -9.12 19.98 -9.14
N ALA A 50 -8.37 20.24 -10.21
CA ALA A 50 -8.18 19.26 -11.30
C ALA A 50 -7.56 17.94 -10.81
N ILE A 51 -6.62 18.01 -9.84
CA ILE A 51 -5.99 16.83 -9.23
C ILE A 51 -7.00 16.12 -8.31
N VAL A 52 -7.89 16.86 -7.65
CA VAL A 52 -8.92 16.28 -6.77
C VAL A 52 -9.90 15.42 -7.58
N VAL A 53 -10.35 15.93 -8.74
CA VAL A 53 -11.27 15.19 -9.61
C VAL A 53 -10.63 13.87 -10.05
N GLU A 54 -9.43 13.93 -10.61
CA GLU A 54 -8.71 12.74 -11.06
C GLU A 54 -8.44 11.75 -9.91
N ALA A 55 -8.06 12.25 -8.72
CA ALA A 55 -7.77 11.40 -7.57
C ALA A 55 -9.03 10.70 -7.02
N ARG A 56 -10.18 11.38 -7.03
CA ARG A 56 -11.46 10.80 -6.59
C ARG A 56 -11.95 9.73 -7.57
N GLU A 57 -11.91 10.01 -8.87
CA GLU A 57 -12.28 9.02 -9.90
C GLU A 57 -11.41 7.76 -9.78
N LYS A 58 -10.10 7.92 -9.58
CA LYS A 58 -9.20 6.79 -9.35
C LYS A 58 -9.50 6.04 -8.06
N ALA A 59 -9.84 6.74 -6.97
CA ALA A 59 -10.18 6.11 -5.70
C ALA A 59 -11.49 5.32 -5.76
N GLU A 60 -12.46 5.75 -6.57
CA GLU A 60 -13.72 5.02 -6.81
C GLU A 60 -13.53 3.80 -7.71
N GLN A 61 -12.64 3.90 -8.70
CA GLN A 61 -12.24 2.76 -9.56
C GLN A 61 -11.25 1.80 -8.86
N TRP A 62 -10.81 2.15 -7.65
CA TRP A 62 -9.83 1.39 -6.92
C TRP A 62 -10.44 0.14 -6.30
N GLU A 63 -10.57 -0.92 -7.09
CA GLU A 63 -10.72 -2.28 -6.58
C GLU A 63 -9.37 -2.75 -6.06
N LEU A 64 -9.04 -2.34 -4.83
CA LEU A 64 -7.99 -3.03 -4.11
C LEU A 64 -8.42 -4.49 -3.91
N ASP A 65 -7.59 -5.42 -4.38
CA ASP A 65 -7.63 -6.78 -3.87
C ASP A 65 -7.09 -6.77 -2.44
N MET A 66 -7.91 -6.24 -1.53
CA MET A 66 -7.65 -6.16 -0.09
C MET A 66 -7.36 -7.54 0.48
N GLU A 67 -7.91 -8.57 -0.15
CA GLU A 67 -7.67 -9.94 0.28
C GLU A 67 -6.27 -10.41 -0.12
N ALA A 68 -5.80 -10.11 -1.33
CA ALA A 68 -4.41 -10.35 -1.72
C ALA A 68 -3.41 -9.59 -0.82
N TRP A 69 -3.68 -8.32 -0.50
CA TRP A 69 -2.83 -7.54 0.42
C TRP A 69 -2.80 -8.13 1.83
N LYS A 70 -3.96 -8.53 2.37
CA LYS A 70 -4.03 -9.20 3.67
C LYS A 70 -3.27 -10.52 3.64
N ILE A 71 -3.48 -11.35 2.62
CA ILE A 71 -2.78 -12.63 2.47
C ILE A 71 -1.28 -12.41 2.43
N LEU A 72 -0.79 -11.45 1.64
CA LEU A 72 0.62 -11.12 1.53
C LEU A 72 1.22 -10.69 2.89
N CYS A 73 0.60 -9.69 3.53
CA CYS A 73 1.07 -9.18 4.82
C CYS A 73 1.00 -10.23 5.93
N ILE A 74 -0.10 -10.99 6.02
CA ILE A 74 -0.27 -12.05 7.02
C ILE A 74 0.71 -13.19 6.78
N THR A 75 0.94 -13.59 5.52
CA THR A 75 1.89 -14.65 5.18
C THR A 75 3.30 -14.26 5.58
N PHE A 76 3.71 -13.03 5.27
CA PHE A 76 4.98 -12.50 5.73
C PHE A 76 5.06 -12.56 7.26
N LEU A 77 4.11 -11.98 7.99
CA LEU A 77 4.12 -11.96 9.46
C LEU A 77 4.09 -13.36 10.09
N LYS A 78 3.36 -14.32 9.50
CA LYS A 78 3.27 -15.70 9.99
C LYS A 78 4.47 -16.56 9.62
N ALA A 79 5.15 -16.31 8.50
CA ALA A 79 6.37 -17.05 8.14
C ALA A 79 7.46 -16.92 9.24
N HIS A 80 7.43 -15.84 10.04
CA HIS A 80 8.31 -15.65 11.19
C HIS A 80 7.92 -16.48 12.42
N SER A 81 6.72 -17.06 12.43
CA SER A 81 6.22 -17.87 13.56
C SER A 81 6.56 -19.35 13.45
N HIS A 82 7.25 -19.79 12.40
CA HIS A 82 7.72 -21.17 12.20
C HIS A 82 9.25 -21.26 12.00
N THR A 83 10.00 -20.52 12.81
CA THR A 83 11.39 -20.87 13.12
C THR A 83 11.47 -21.24 14.59
N ASN A 84 10.99 -22.44 14.91
CA ASN A 84 11.40 -23.15 16.12
C ASN A 84 11.50 -24.65 15.81
N HIS A 85 12.74 -25.13 15.91
CA HIS A 85 13.20 -26.52 15.96
C HIS A 85 13.11 -27.36 14.68
N ILE A 86 14.19 -27.31 13.89
CA ILE A 86 14.89 -28.53 13.50
C ILE A 86 16.35 -28.34 13.93
N VAL A 87 16.68 -28.86 15.11
CA VAL A 87 18.04 -29.27 15.48
C VAL A 87 18.11 -30.76 15.20
#